data_AF-A0AAW3V2K5-F1
#
_entry.id   AF-A0AAW3V2K5-F1
#
_cell.length_a   1.000
_cell.length_b   1.000
_cell.length_c   1.000
_cell.angle_alpha   90.00
_cell.angle_beta   90.00
_cell.angle_gamma   90.00
#
_symmetry.space_group_name_H-M   'P 1'
#
loop_
_entity.id
_entity.type
_entity.pdbx_description
1 polymer ?
#
loop_
_entity_poly.entity_id
_entity_poly.type
_entity_poly.pdbx_seq_one_letter_code
_entity_poly.pdbx_strand_id
1 'polypeptide(L)' 'MYILRVSGRSEALIPWIALKQQFGAGYPDTQRGVYDFKANFKKRLREVLTFYREADGHVTVTTHHLRLTPCPLHIAPR' A
#
# COMPACT_ATOMS: atom_id res chain seq x y z
N MET A 1 1.47 8.66 -5.67
CA MET A 1 0.03 8.81 -5.39
C MET A 1 -0.46 10.25 -5.54
N TYR A 2 -1.69 10.44 -6.06
CA TYR A 2 -2.36 11.75 -6.22
C TYR A 2 -2.47 12.54 -4.92
N ILE A 3 -2.98 11.91 -3.86
CA ILE A 3 -3.26 12.56 -2.58
C ILE A 3 -1.98 13.16 -1.97
N LEU A 4 -0.84 12.47 -2.11
CA LEU A 4 0.45 12.98 -1.63
C LEU A 4 0.91 14.20 -2.42
N ARG A 5 0.68 14.22 -3.75
CA ARG A 5 0.96 15.38 -4.59
C ARG A 5 0.11 16.60 -4.20
N VAL A 6 -1.19 16.40 -3.95
CA VAL A 6 -2.11 17.49 -3.59
C VAL A 6 -1.85 18.03 -2.19
N SER A 7 -1.56 17.14 -1.23
CA SER A 7 -1.30 17.55 0.17
C SER A 7 0.09 18.12 0.43
N GLY A 8 0.98 18.11 -0.55
CA GLY A 8 2.38 18.53 -0.39
C GLY A 8 3.25 17.57 0.44
N ARG A 9 2.72 16.40 0.80
CA ARG A 9 3.46 15.39 1.57
C ARG A 9 4.40 14.60 0.67
N SER A 10 5.66 14.45 1.09
CA SER A 10 6.67 13.69 0.36
C SER A 10 6.48 12.18 0.45
N GLU A 11 5.77 11.69 1.48
CA GLU A 11 5.46 10.28 1.67
C GLU A 11 4.25 10.04 2.58
N ALA A 12 3.72 8.81 2.52
CA ALA A 12 2.83 8.26 3.53
C ALA A 12 3.35 6.91 4.02
N LEU A 13 3.33 6.74 5.34
CA LEU A 13 3.69 5.50 6.01
C LEU A 13 2.42 4.90 6.61
N ILE A 14 1.93 3.80 6.04
CA ILE A 14 0.70 3.17 6.48
C ILE A 14 1.05 1.91 7.28
N PRO A 15 0.79 1.87 8.61
CA PRO A 15 1.07 0.68 9.42
C PRO A 15 0.33 -0.56 8.93
N TRP A 16 0.97 -1.74 9.00
CA TRP A 16 0.34 -2.99 8.59
C TRP A 16 -0.94 -3.31 9.38
N ILE A 17 -0.98 -2.92 10.66
CA ILE A 17 -2.15 -3.09 11.50
C ILE A 17 -3.32 -2.22 11.04
N ALA A 18 -3.06 -0.97 10.63
CA ALA A 18 -4.07 -0.07 10.09
C ALA A 18 -4.60 -0.58 8.74
N LEU A 19 -3.74 -1.11 7.86
CA LEU A 19 -4.16 -1.76 6.62
C LEU A 19 -5.02 -3.00 6.89
N LYS A 20 -4.66 -3.83 7.87
CA LYS A 20 -5.47 -5.00 8.26
C LYS A 20 -6.84 -4.58 8.78
N GLN A 21 -6.94 -3.50 9.54
CA GLN A 21 -8.24 -3.02 10.02
C GLN A 21 -9.17 -2.58 8.88
N GLN A 22 -8.62 -2.11 7.76
CA GLN A 22 -9.41 -1.69 6.59
C GLN A 22 -9.72 -2.84 5.62
N PHE A 23 -8.76 -3.73 5.37
CA PHE A 23 -8.83 -4.74 4.30
C PHE A 23 -8.73 -6.20 4.79
N GLY A 24 -8.38 -6.40 6.05
CA GLY A 24 -8.06 -7.71 6.62
C GLY A 24 -9.25 -8.44 7.24
N ALA A 25 -10.46 -8.24 6.73
CA ALA A 25 -11.62 -9.03 7.12
C ALA A 25 -11.30 -10.53 6.94
N GLY A 26 -11.56 -11.34 7.97
CA GLY A 26 -11.25 -12.77 7.99
C GLY A 26 -9.85 -13.13 8.53
N TYR A 27 -8.99 -12.15 8.84
CA TYR A 27 -7.74 -12.41 9.55
C TYR A 27 -7.90 -12.23 11.06
N PRO A 28 -7.42 -13.17 11.90
CA PRO A 28 -7.54 -13.06 13.35
C PRO A 28 -6.75 -11.86 13.89
N ASP A 29 -7.18 -11.30 15.02
CA ASP A 29 -6.50 -10.21 15.73
C ASP A 29 -5.33 -10.71 16.57
N THR A 30 -4.44 -11.45 15.92
CA THR A 30 -3.20 -11.97 16.49
C THR A 30 -2.01 -11.51 15.66
N GLN A 31 -0.80 -11.59 16.23
CA GLN A 31 0.43 -11.32 15.48
C GLN A 31 0.54 -12.20 14.22
N ARG A 32 0.07 -13.46 14.32
CA ARG A 32 0.02 -14.39 13.20
C ARG A 32 -0.96 -13.92 12.12
N GLY A 33 -2.14 -13.43 12.50
CA GLY A 33 -3.11 -12.86 11.56
C GLY A 33 -2.57 -11.64 10.81
N VAL A 34 -1.81 -10.76 11.48
CA VAL A 34 -1.12 -9.64 10.82
C VAL A 34 -0.05 -10.12 9.84
N TYR A 35 0.71 -11.15 10.21
CA TYR A 35 1.72 -11.75 9.34
C TYR A 35 1.09 -12.34 8.07
N ASP A 36 0.05 -13.16 8.22
CA ASP A 36 -0.64 -13.81 7.10
C ASP A 36 -1.35 -12.78 6.21
N PHE A 37 -1.94 -11.73 6.81
CA PHE A 37 -2.50 -10.58 6.08
C PHE A 37 -1.42 -9.91 5.23
N LYS A 38 -0.28 -9.56 5.83
CA LYS A 38 0.84 -8.91 5.14
C LYS A 38 1.36 -9.77 3.98
N ALA A 39 1.43 -11.09 4.15
CA ALA A 39 1.88 -12.00 3.09
C ALA A 39 0.94 -11.98 1.87
N ASN A 40 -0.38 -12.10 2.10
CA ASN A 40 -1.36 -12.07 1.01
C ASN A 40 -1.53 -10.68 0.39
N PHE A 41 -1.48 -9.62 1.20
CA PHE A 41 -1.50 -8.24 0.71
C PHE A 41 -0.34 -7.99 -0.25
N LYS A 42 0.89 -8.43 0.10
CA LYS A 42 2.05 -8.34 -0.79
C LYS A 42 1.84 -9.07 -2.12
N LYS A 43 1.21 -10.26 -2.09
CA LYS A 43 0.91 -11.02 -3.31
C LYS A 43 -0.01 -10.23 -4.25
N ARG A 44 -1.12 -9.73 -3.72
CA ARG A 44 -2.08 -8.92 -4.48
C ARG A 44 -1.47 -7.60 -4.95
N LEU A 45 -0.64 -6.96 -4.13
CA LEU A 45 0.05 -5.73 -4.50
C LEU A 45 0.95 -5.92 -5.73
N ARG A 46 1.67 -7.05 -5.85
CA ARG A 46 2.48 -7.34 -7.05
C ARG A 46 1.63 -7.45 -8.32
N GLU A 47 0.45 -8.05 -8.21
CA GLU A 47 -0.49 -8.14 -9.34
C GLU A 47 -0.96 -6.74 -9.75
N VAL A 48 -1.32 -5.88 -8.78
CA VAL A 48 -1.68 -4.47 -9.05
C VAL A 48 -0.55 -3.72 -9.75
N LEU A 49 0.69 -3.86 -9.27
CA LEU A 49 1.85 -3.20 -9.87
C LEU A 49 2.18 -3.67 -11.30
N THR A 50 1.63 -4.82 -11.72
CA THR A 50 1.73 -5.27 -13.12
C THR A 50 0.92 -4.37 -14.06
N PHE A 51 -0.21 -3.83 -13.59
CA PHE A 51 -1.08 -2.94 -14.37
C PHE A 51 -0.75 -1.46 -14.17
N TYR A 52 -0.42 -1.06 -12.94
CA TYR A 52 -0.09 0.32 -12.57
C TYR A 52 1.43 0.51 -12.46
N ARG A 53 2.11 0.41 -13.59
CA ARG A 53 3.58 0.43 -13.64
C ARG A 53 4.18 1.75 -13.16
N GLU A 54 3.46 2.85 -13.30
CA GLU A 54 3.87 4.16 -12.77
C GLU A 54 3.90 4.23 -11.24
N ALA A 55 3.26 3.28 -10.55
CA ALA A 55 3.35 3.13 -9.10
C ALA A 55 4.51 2.22 -8.68
N ASP A 56 5.15 1.51 -9.61
CA ASP A 56 6.33 0.71 -9.33
C ASP A 56 7.49 1.61 -8.89
N GLY A 57 8.28 1.17 -7.91
CA GLY A 57 9.28 2.00 -7.23
C GLY A 57 8.72 3.08 -6.28
N HIS A 58 7.41 3.36 -6.31
CA HIS A 58 6.73 4.32 -5.42
C HIS A 58 5.96 3.66 -4.27
N VAL A 59 5.99 2.32 -4.23
CA VAL A 59 5.42 1.52 -3.14
C VAL A 59 6.53 0.64 -2.57
N THR A 60 6.87 0.84 -1.30
CA THR A 60 7.92 0.07 -0.61
C THR A 60 7.35 -0.64 0.60
N VAL A 61 7.53 -1.95 0.67
CA VAL A 61 7.14 -2.73 1.84
C VAL A 61 8.28 -2.73 2.85
N THR A 62 8.02 -2.23 4.05
CA THR A 62 8.96 -2.29 5.17
C THR A 62 8.48 -3.25 6.26
N THR A 63 9.27 -3.40 7.32
CA THR A 63 8.90 -4.25 8.48
C THR A 63 7.60 -3.79 9.12
N HIS A 64 7.44 -2.49 9.36
CA HIS A 64 6.33 -1.95 10.16
C HIS A 64 5.21 -1.30 9.34
N HIS A 65 5.50 -0.85 8.11
CA HIS A 65 4.55 -0.10 7.30
C HIS A 65 4.66 -0.43 5.80
N LEU A 66 3.65 0.00 5.07
CA LEU A 66 3.70 0.21 3.63
C LEU A 66 4.05 1.69 3.40
N ARG A 67 5.17 1.95 2.73
CA ARG A 67 5.61 3.30 2.38
C ARG A 67 5.15 3.62 0.97
N LEU A 68 4.58 4.82 0.79
CA LEU A 68 4.08 5.33 -0.46
C LEU A 68 4.72 6.68 -0.76
N THR A 69 5.13 6.91 -2.00
CA THR A 69 5.63 8.22 -2.47
C THR A 69 4.75 8.78 -3.59
N PRO A 70 4.86 10.09 -3.88
CA PRO A 70 4.26 10.70 -5.06
C PRO A 70 4.66 9.96 -6.33
N CYS A 71 3.72 9.75 -7.25
CA CYS A 71 3.91 9.07 -8.53
C CYS A 71 2.97 9.70 -9.57
N PRO A 72 3.23 9.55 -10.88
CA PRO A 72 2.30 9.97 -11.93
C PRO A 72 0.91 9.36 -11.78
N LEU A 73 -0.09 9.99 -12.39
CA LEU A 73 -1.44 9.43 -12.47
C LEU A 73 -1.50 8.42 -13.61
N HIS A 74 -2.15 7.28 -13.36
CA HIS A 74 -2.46 6.31 -14.41
C HIS A 74 -3.39 6.91 -15.48
N ILE A 75 -4.36 7.71 -15.02
CA ILE A 75 -5.39 8.33 -15.84
C ILE A 75 -5.11 9.83 -15.85
N ALA A 76 -5.11 10.42 -17.05
CA ALA A 76 -4.95 11.86 -17.19
C ALA A 76 -6.07 12.61 -16.43
N PRO A 77 -5.75 13.71 -15.74
CA PRO A 77 -6.77 14.56 -15.16
C PRO A 77 -7.68 15.10 -16.28
N ARG A 78 -8.98 15.19 -16.00
CA ARG A 78 -9.96 15.83 -16.89
C ARG A 78 -9.84 17.35 -16.84
#